data_AF-A0A0F3GY49-F1
#
_entry.id   AF-A0A0F3GY49-F1
#
_cell.length_a   1.000
_cell.length_b   1.000
_cell.length_c   1.000
_cell.angle_alpha   90.00
_cell.angle_beta   90.00
_cell.angle_gamma   90.00
#
_symmetry.space_group_name_H-M   'P 1'
#
loop_
_entity.id
_entity.type
_entity.pdbx_description
1 polymer ?
#
loop_
_entity_poly.entity_id
_entity_poly.type
_entity_poly.pdbx_seq_one_letter_code
_entity_poly.pdbx_strand_id
1 'polypeptide(L)'
;MYICNENNADCLYSLMEKGGIDVYKAVKSDALMVITEQEAYMQGGRFSPDLMLEFINKSITASKRAGFKRLRGTGEMTWSLDGSTDMELLKEYEAKLNYIQDDFVALCQYNINKFSPKTLVDMLHT
;
A
#
# COMPACT_ATOMS: atom_id res chain seq x y z
N MET A 1 -5.29 -6.03 0.62
CA MET A 1 -4.04 -5.85 -0.16
C MET A 1 -2.98 -5.31 0.77
N TYR A 2 -1.79 -5.89 0.72
CA TYR A 2 -0.61 -5.42 1.42
C TYR A 2 0.48 -5.14 0.38
N ILE A 3 1.09 -3.95 0.42
CA ILE A 3 2.21 -3.58 -0.45
C ILE A 3 3.48 -3.61 0.40
N CYS A 4 4.31 -4.63 0.21
CA CYS A 4 5.52 -4.85 1.00
C CYS A 4 6.75 -4.25 0.32
N ASN A 5 7.72 -3.83 1.13
CA ASN A 5 9.00 -3.31 0.67
C ASN A 5 10.16 -3.78 1.56
N GLU A 6 10.08 -3.52 2.86
CA GLU A 6 11.09 -3.97 3.84
C GLU A 6 10.89 -5.44 4.20
N ASN A 7 9.63 -5.85 4.30
CA ASN A 7 9.28 -7.24 4.56
C ASN A 7 9.09 -7.99 3.25
N ASN A 8 9.46 -9.28 3.23
CA ASN A 8 9.09 -10.18 2.15
C ASN A 8 7.72 -10.82 2.40
N ALA A 9 7.07 -11.27 1.33
CA ALA A 9 5.73 -11.84 1.38
C ALA A 9 5.63 -13.07 2.29
N ASP A 10 6.61 -13.98 2.27
CA ASP A 10 6.60 -15.21 3.08
C ASP A 10 6.62 -14.92 4.58
N CYS A 11 7.41 -13.94 5.00
CA CYS A 11 7.46 -13.47 6.38
C CYS A 11 6.11 -12.87 6.80
N LEU A 12 5.52 -12.03 5.94
CA LEU A 12 4.20 -11.43 6.21
C LEU A 12 3.11 -12.49 6.31
N TYR A 13 3.09 -13.48 5.42
CA TYR A 13 2.17 -14.61 5.51
C TYR A 13 2.34 -15.38 6.82
N SER A 14 3.59 -15.70 7.19
CA SER A 14 3.88 -16.38 8.46
C SER A 14 3.42 -15.57 9.68
N LEU A 15 3.54 -14.24 9.65
CA LEU A 15 3.07 -13.36 10.72
C LEU A 15 1.54 -13.27 10.77
N MET A 16 0.88 -13.22 9.61
CA MET A 16 -0.59 -13.24 9.51
C MET A 16 -1.16 -14.55 10.05
N GLU A 17 -0.54 -15.69 9.74
CA GLU A 17 -0.93 -17.00 10.27
C GLU A 17 -0.80 -17.05 11.80
N LYS A 18 0.33 -16.57 12.34
CA LYS A 18 0.51 -16.43 13.81
C LYS A 18 -0.52 -15.49 14.44
N GLY A 19 -0.98 -14.50 13.69
CA GLY A 19 -2.08 -13.59 14.07
C GLY A 19 -3.48 -14.21 13.94
N GLY A 20 -3.60 -15.47 13.53
CA GLY A 20 -4.88 -16.18 13.42
C GLY A 20 -5.60 -16.03 12.08
N ILE A 21 -4.93 -15.50 11.05
CA ILE A 21 -5.47 -15.42 9.69
C ILE A 21 -5.20 -16.74 8.97
N ASP A 22 -6.24 -17.36 8.42
CA ASP A 22 -6.09 -18.48 7.47
C ASP A 22 -5.62 -17.94 6.12
N VAL A 23 -4.30 -17.80 5.97
CA VAL A 23 -3.67 -17.20 4.79
C VAL A 23 -3.95 -18.01 3.53
N TYR A 24 -3.83 -19.34 3.60
CA TYR A 24 -4.09 -20.20 2.45
C TYR A 24 -5.49 -19.97 1.88
N LYS A 25 -6.52 -19.98 2.74
CA LYS A 25 -7.90 -19.74 2.32
C LYS A 25 -8.09 -18.33 1.78
N ALA A 26 -7.54 -17.32 2.48
CA ALA A 26 -7.70 -15.93 2.10
C ALA A 26 -7.06 -15.62 0.74
N VAL A 27 -5.86 -16.16 0.46
CA VAL A 27 -5.20 -16.01 -0.84
C VAL A 27 -5.95 -16.79 -1.92
N LYS A 28 -6.36 -18.04 -1.64
CA LYS A 28 -7.10 -18.87 -2.61
C LYS A 28 -8.44 -18.26 -3.04
N SER A 29 -9.06 -17.45 -2.19
CA SER A 29 -10.32 -16.76 -2.49
C SER A 29 -10.14 -15.31 -2.95
N ASP A 30 -8.91 -14.86 -3.24
CA ASP A 30 -8.58 -13.46 -3.58
C ASP A 30 -8.93 -12.42 -2.49
N ALA A 31 -9.17 -12.86 -1.26
CA ALA A 31 -9.44 -11.99 -0.11
C ALA A 31 -8.15 -11.38 0.47
N LEU A 32 -7.00 -12.00 0.20
CA LEU A 32 -5.68 -11.52 0.60
C LEU A 32 -4.73 -11.55 -0.60
N MET A 33 -3.98 -10.47 -0.75
CA MET A 33 -2.92 -10.33 -1.74
C MET A 33 -1.80 -9.52 -1.10
N VAL A 34 -0.57 -10.02 -1.21
CA VAL A 34 0.67 -9.31 -0.88
C VAL A 34 1.43 -9.08 -2.18
N ILE A 35 1.76 -7.83 -2.47
CA ILE A 35 2.51 -7.40 -3.65
C ILE A 35 3.69 -6.54 -3.22
N THR A 36 4.68 -6.38 -4.10
CA THR A 36 5.89 -5.58 -3.89
C THR A 36 5.67 -4.10 -4.22
N GLU A 37 6.61 -3.23 -3.80
CA GLU A 37 6.61 -1.84 -4.24
C GLU A 37 6.75 -1.69 -5.76
N GLN A 38 7.42 -2.64 -6.42
CA GLN A 38 7.63 -2.61 -7.88
C GLN A 38 6.36 -2.92 -8.66
N GLU A 39 5.49 -3.75 -8.11
CA GLU A 39 4.19 -4.06 -8.69
C GLU A 39 3.16 -2.93 -8.49
N ALA A 40 3.40 -2.05 -7.51
CA ALA A 40 2.50 -0.96 -7.13
C ALA A 40 3.15 0.42 -7.31
N TYR A 41 3.83 0.93 -6.27
CA TYR A 41 4.35 2.30 -6.21
C TYR A 41 5.28 2.66 -7.39
N MET A 42 6.13 1.73 -7.79
CA MET A 42 7.16 1.95 -8.82
C MET A 42 6.76 1.37 -10.17
N GLN A 43 5.46 1.19 -10.42
CA GLN A 43 4.96 0.72 -11.70
C GLN A 43 5.40 1.67 -12.83
N GLY A 44 6.23 1.17 -13.75
CA GLY A 44 6.83 1.98 -14.82
C GLY A 44 8.20 2.59 -14.47
N GLY A 45 8.82 2.15 -13.37
CA GLY A 45 10.21 2.46 -13.01
C GLY A 45 10.40 3.79 -12.25
N ARG A 46 9.33 4.53 -11.99
CA ARG A 46 9.34 5.76 -11.17
C ARG A 46 8.01 5.93 -10.46
N PHE A 47 8.03 6.55 -9.29
CA PHE A 47 6.81 6.87 -8.57
C PHE A 47 5.99 7.93 -9.30
N SER A 48 4.68 7.72 -9.35
CA SER A 48 3.71 8.69 -9.86
C SER A 48 2.40 8.57 -9.05
N PRO A 49 1.96 9.67 -8.39
CA PRO A 49 0.69 9.67 -7.66
C PRO A 49 -0.49 9.25 -8.53
N ASP A 50 -0.56 9.72 -9.78
CA ASP A 50 -1.66 9.41 -10.69
C ASP A 50 -1.67 7.93 -11.12
N LEU A 51 -0.52 7.35 -11.44
CA LEU A 51 -0.42 5.93 -11.76
C LEU A 51 -0.81 5.06 -10.56
N MET A 52 -0.41 5.45 -9.35
CA MET A 52 -0.77 4.72 -8.14
C MET A 52 -2.28 4.79 -7.86
N LEU A 53 -2.93 5.93 -8.10
CA LEU A 53 -4.38 6.05 -7.97
C LEU A 53 -5.12 5.26 -9.05
N GLU A 54 -4.61 5.24 -10.28
CA GLU A 54 -5.15 4.39 -11.34
C GLU A 54 -5.05 2.91 -10.96
N PHE A 55 -3.91 2.49 -10.41
CA PHE A 55 -3.71 1.14 -9.89
C PHE A 55 -4.72 0.80 -8.77
N ILE A 56 -4.92 1.70 -7.80
CA ILE A 56 -5.91 1.51 -6.72
C ILE A 56 -7.33 1.38 -7.29
N ASN A 57 -7.72 2.26 -8.22
CA ASN A 57 -9.05 2.21 -8.85
C ASN A 57 -9.28 0.91 -9.65
N LYS A 58 -8.27 0.44 -10.38
CA LYS A 58 -8.30 -0.87 -11.05
C LYS A 58 -8.45 -2.00 -10.03
N SER A 59 -7.73 -1.93 -8.91
CA SER A 59 -7.78 -2.93 -7.84
C SER A 59 -9.13 -2.97 -7.13
N ILE A 60 -9.74 -1.82 -6.85
CA ILE A 60 -11.12 -1.71 -6.33
C ILE A 60 -12.08 -2.39 -7.31
N THR A 61 -12.00 -2.05 -8.59
CA THR A 61 -12.85 -2.63 -9.64
C THR A 61 -12.69 -4.15 -9.72
N ALA A 62 -11.45 -4.65 -9.67
CA ALA A 62 -11.17 -6.08 -9.66
C ALA A 62 -11.76 -6.78 -8.42
N SER A 63 -11.61 -6.19 -7.23
CA SER A 63 -12.19 -6.74 -5.99
C SER A 63 -13.71 -6.85 -6.06
N LYS A 64 -14.39 -5.84 -6.63
CA LYS A 64 -15.85 -5.86 -6.83
C LYS A 64 -16.29 -6.95 -7.79
N ARG A 65 -15.54 -7.15 -8.89
CA ARG A 65 -15.79 -8.25 -9.85
C ARG A 65 -15.59 -9.62 -9.22
N ALA A 66 -14.66 -9.75 -8.28
CA ALA A 66 -14.45 -10.97 -7.49
C ALA A 66 -15.51 -11.18 -6.38
N GLY A 67 -16.49 -10.28 -6.25
CA GLY A 67 -17.60 -10.40 -5.30
C GLY A 67 -17.37 -9.72 -3.95
N PHE A 68 -16.26 -8.99 -3.76
CA PHE A 68 -16.01 -8.23 -2.55
C PHE A 68 -16.71 -6.87 -2.58
N LYS A 69 -17.17 -6.40 -1.42
CA LYS A 69 -17.85 -5.09 -1.32
C LYS A 69 -16.89 -3.91 -1.41
N ARG A 70 -15.69 -4.05 -0.82
CA ARG A 70 -14.69 -2.99 -0.64
C ARG A 70 -13.29 -3.57 -0.63
N LEU A 71 -12.32 -2.72 -0.92
CA LEU A 71 -10.91 -3.05 -0.79
C LEU A 71 -10.31 -2.38 0.46
N ARG A 72 -9.38 -3.07 1.12
CA ARG A 72 -8.54 -2.52 2.18
C ARG A 72 -7.09 -2.67 1.79
N GLY A 73 -6.33 -1.59 1.94
CA GLY A 73 -4.91 -1.51 1.59
C GLY A 73 -4.04 -1.23 2.80
N THR A 74 -2.80 -1.65 2.74
CA THR A 74 -1.74 -1.06 3.55
C THR A 74 -0.43 -1.19 2.78
N GLY A 75 0.50 -0.26 2.99
CA GLY A 75 1.78 -0.31 2.31
C GLY A 75 2.91 0.28 3.13
N GLU A 76 4.07 -0.35 3.02
CA GLU A 76 5.31 0.09 3.65
C GLU A 76 5.90 1.23 2.84
N MET A 77 6.19 2.37 3.47
CA MET A 77 6.59 3.58 2.74
C MET A 77 8.11 3.73 2.57
N THR A 78 8.90 2.83 3.15
CA THR A 78 10.37 2.91 3.18
C THR A 78 11.01 2.94 1.78
N TRP A 79 10.31 2.48 0.74
CA TRP A 79 10.75 2.63 -0.65
C TRP A 79 11.01 4.10 -1.03
N SER A 80 10.28 5.05 -0.45
CA SER A 80 10.42 6.47 -0.76
C SER A 80 11.72 7.09 -0.23
N LEU A 81 12.49 6.35 0.58
CA LEU A 81 13.78 6.80 1.13
C LEU A 81 14.98 6.52 0.20
N ASP A 82 14.77 5.83 -0.92
CA ASP A 82 15.83 5.46 -1.86
C ASP A 82 16.43 6.65 -2.64
N GLY A 83 15.87 7.85 -2.47
CA GLY A 83 16.29 9.09 -3.13
C GLY A 83 15.80 9.25 -4.57
N SER A 84 15.04 8.28 -5.10
CA SER A 84 14.47 8.32 -6.44
C SER A 84 13.14 9.09 -6.51
N THR A 85 12.50 9.29 -5.36
CA THR A 85 11.17 9.90 -5.24
C THR A 85 11.25 11.28 -4.59
N ASP A 86 10.60 12.26 -5.22
CA ASP A 86 10.40 13.57 -4.63
C ASP A 86 9.36 13.49 -3.50
N MET A 87 9.69 14.06 -2.34
CA MET A 87 8.81 14.12 -1.19
C MET A 87 7.51 14.89 -1.47
N GLU A 88 7.53 15.85 -2.39
CA GLU A 88 6.30 16.56 -2.77
C GLU A 88 5.34 15.66 -3.55
N LEU A 89 5.85 14.73 -4.38
CA LEU A 89 5.02 13.71 -5.03
C LEU A 89 4.41 12.77 -3.99
N LEU A 90 5.17 12.40 -2.95
CA LEU A 90 4.64 11.55 -1.89
C LEU A 90 3.50 12.23 -1.12
N LYS A 91 3.66 13.52 -0.78
CA LYS A 91 2.60 14.31 -0.15
C LYS A 91 1.36 14.45 -1.05
N GLU A 92 1.57 14.69 -2.34
CA GLU A 92 0.48 14.74 -3.32
C GLU A 92 -0.30 13.41 -3.36
N TYR A 93 0.41 12.27 -3.35
CA TYR A 93 -0.21 10.96 -3.30
C TYR A 93 -1.04 10.75 -2.02
N GLU A 94 -0.48 11.01 -0.84
CA GLU A 94 -1.18 10.88 0.44
C GLU A 94 -2.44 11.77 0.48
N ALA A 95 -2.30 13.03 0.06
CA ALA A 95 -3.42 13.96 0.00
C ALA A 95 -4.51 13.48 -0.97
N LYS A 96 -4.15 12.95 -2.16
CA LYS A 96 -5.13 12.38 -3.10
C LYS A 96 -5.80 11.13 -2.56
N LEU A 97 -5.08 10.31 -1.78
CA LEU A 97 -5.60 9.07 -1.18
C LEU A 97 -6.78 9.36 -0.24
N ASN A 98 -6.75 10.48 0.48
CA ASN A 98 -7.82 10.94 1.39
C ASN A 98 -9.17 11.18 0.69
N TYR A 99 -9.19 11.37 -0.63
CA TYR A 99 -10.40 11.57 -1.41
C TYR A 99 -10.99 10.29 -2.01
N ILE A 100 -10.28 9.15 -1.95
CA ILE A 100 -10.83 7.85 -2.37
C ILE A 100 -11.71 7.31 -1.24
N GLN A 101 -12.90 7.88 -1.10
CA GLN A 101 -13.83 7.49 -0.05
C GLN A 101 -14.73 6.31 -0.48
N ASP A 102 -15.41 5.70 0.50
CA ASP A 102 -16.42 4.62 0.40
C ASP A 102 -15.97 3.22 -0.05
N ASP A 103 -15.10 3.10 -1.04
CA ASP A 103 -14.72 1.81 -1.64
C ASP A 103 -13.34 1.31 -1.23
N PHE A 104 -12.51 2.19 -0.69
CA PHE A 104 -11.15 1.90 -0.28
C PHE A 104 -10.79 2.59 1.03
N VAL A 105 -10.01 1.92 1.86
CA VAL A 105 -9.32 2.53 3.01
C VAL A 105 -7.93 1.94 3.04
N ALA A 106 -6.93 2.79 3.21
CA ALA A 106 -5.54 2.40 3.28
C ALA A 106 -4.86 2.89 4.57
N LEU A 107 -3.78 2.21 4.95
CA LEU A 107 -2.82 2.68 5.94
C LEU A 107 -1.42 2.69 5.32
N CYS A 108 -0.84 3.88 5.18
CA CYS A 108 0.56 4.07 4.81
C CYS A 108 1.43 3.91 6.05
N GLN A 109 2.40 2.99 6.01
CA GLN A 109 3.22 2.62 7.16
C GLN A 109 4.61 3.28 7.05
N TYR A 110 4.90 4.16 8.00
CA TYR A 110 6.18 4.86 8.08
C TYR A 110 7.03 4.28 9.21
N ASN A 111 8.24 3.81 8.88
CA ASN A 111 9.17 3.26 9.85
C ASN A 111 9.83 4.39 10.68
N ILE A 112 9.42 4.51 11.95
CA ILE A 112 9.89 5.57 12.86
C ILE A 112 11.42 5.62 13.05
N ASN A 113 12.10 4.50 12.82
CA ASN A 113 13.56 4.43 12.97
C ASN A 113 14.32 4.84 11.70
N LYS A 114 13.62 5.01 10.56
CA LYS A 114 14.23 5.33 9.26
C LYS A 114 13.83 6.72 8.74
N PHE A 115 12.57 7.10 8.95
CA PHE A 115 12.09 8.41 8.54
C PHE A 115 12.53 9.49 9.53
N SER A 116 12.86 10.68 9.01
CA SER A 116 13.16 11.81 9.89
C SER A 116 11.91 12.24 10.68
N PRO A 117 12.05 12.73 11.92
CA PRO A 117 10.91 13.23 12.69
C PRO A 117 10.10 14.30 11.95
N LYS A 118 10.79 15.17 11.20
CA LYS A 118 10.13 16.18 10.36
C LYS A 118 9.25 15.53 9.30
N THR A 119 9.77 14.54 8.58
CA THR A 119 9.00 13.82 7.55
C THR A 119 7.77 13.14 8.14
N LEU A 120 7.91 12.49 9.30
CA LEU A 120 6.78 11.83 9.97
C LEU A 120 5.66 12.83 10.32
N VAL A 121 6.02 14.01 10.85
CA VAL A 121 5.05 15.07 11.14
C VAL A 121 4.41 15.60 9.85
N ASP A 122 5.20 15.83 8.81
CA ASP A 122 4.70 16.33 7.52
C ASP A 122 3.65 15.36 6.92
N MET A 123 3.85 14.03 7.05
CA MET A 123 2.92 13.01 6.56
C MET A 123 1.63 12.87 7.38
N LEU A 124 1.59 13.38 8.61
CA LEU A 124 0.34 13.43 9.39
C LEU A 124 -0.58 14.59 8.97
N HIS A 125 -0.05 15.52 8.17
CA HIS A 125 -0.74 16.74 7.75
C HIS A 125 -1.20 16.72 6.28
N THR A 126 -1.07 15.59 5.60
CA THR A 126 -1.53 15.37 4.21
C THR A 126 -3.01 15.00 4.14
#